data_AF-A0AAU2F6R5-F1
#
_entry.id   AF-A0AAU2F6R5-F1
#
_cell.length_a   1.000
_cell.length_b   1.000
_cell.length_c   1.000
_cell.angle_alpha   90.00
_cell.angle_beta   90.00
_cell.angle_gamma   90.00
#
_symmetry.space_group_name_H-M   'P 1'
#
loop_
_entity.id
_entity.type
_entity.pdbx_description
1 polymer ?
#
loop_
_entity_poly.entity_id
_entity_poly.type
_entity_poly.pdbx_seq_one_letter_code
_entity_poly.pdbx_strand_id
1 'polypeptide(L)'
;MISEEGTRLGADAVRRLAQTGLYDFEPGLTDAEFARIEREYGFEFADDHRAFLAAGLPVNVPPEEGQTWAKPWPEWRSGDPVKLRERLNWPVEGVLFSVEHNRFWYEAWGERPADYVDALATARLHLADVPVLVPVYAHRYLPAGQGSSGHPVLSMWGTDIICYGLDLADYIHQEFDEARGDVDESWEPRATVSFWRDLL
;
A
#
# COMPACT_ATOMS: atom_id res chain seq x y z
N MET A 1 -10.26 8.16 -16.30
CA MET A 1 -10.81 9.19 -15.39
C MET A 1 -11.00 8.51 -14.06
N ILE A 2 -10.56 9.15 -12.97
CA ILE A 2 -10.82 8.68 -11.61
C ILE A 2 -12.31 8.81 -11.30
N SER A 3 -12.84 7.88 -10.51
CA SER A 3 -14.21 7.91 -10.00
C SER A 3 -14.45 9.10 -9.06
N GLU A 4 -15.71 9.53 -8.93
CA GLU A 4 -16.09 10.60 -7.98
C GLU A 4 -15.76 10.22 -6.54
N GLU A 5 -16.00 8.95 -6.19
CA GLU A 5 -15.67 8.41 -4.87
C GLU A 5 -14.17 8.38 -4.62
N GLY A 6 -13.36 7.87 -5.55
CA GLY A 6 -11.90 7.89 -5.44
C GLY A 6 -11.36 9.32 -5.29
N THR A 7 -11.89 10.25 -6.09
CA THR A 7 -11.55 11.69 -5.98
C THR A 7 -11.84 12.22 -4.58
N ARG A 8 -13.02 11.92 -4.04
CA ARG A 8 -13.44 12.38 -2.70
C ARG A 8 -12.53 11.81 -1.61
N LEU A 9 -12.27 10.50 -1.64
CA LEU A 9 -11.45 9.81 -0.63
C LEU A 9 -10.00 10.32 -0.64
N GLY A 10 -9.37 10.38 -1.81
CA GLY A 10 -7.99 10.87 -1.92
C GLY A 10 -7.84 12.35 -1.52
N ALA A 11 -8.81 13.19 -1.92
CA ALA A 11 -8.83 14.60 -1.51
C ALA A 11 -9.07 14.78 -0.01
N ASP A 12 -9.85 13.89 0.63
CA ASP A 12 -10.02 13.94 2.08
C ASP A 12 -8.77 13.50 2.83
N ALA A 13 -8.12 12.43 2.37
CA ALA A 13 -6.88 11.94 2.95
C ALA A 13 -5.76 13.00 2.95
N VAL A 14 -5.56 13.70 1.83
CA VAL A 14 -4.52 14.75 1.77
C VAL A 14 -4.85 15.94 2.66
N ARG A 15 -6.14 16.34 2.74
CA ARG A 15 -6.57 17.44 3.61
C ARG A 15 -6.32 17.10 5.07
N ARG A 16 -6.66 15.88 5.50
CA ARG A 16 -6.42 15.41 6.87
C ARG A 16 -4.93 15.39 7.19
N LEU A 17 -4.11 14.85 6.29
CA LEU A 17 -2.66 14.82 6.50
C LEU A 17 -2.06 16.23 6.56
N ALA A 18 -2.53 17.15 5.71
CA ALA A 18 -2.09 18.54 5.77
C ALA A 18 -2.52 19.26 7.06
N GLN A 19 -3.67 18.91 7.63
CA GLN A 19 -4.17 19.48 8.89
C GLN A 19 -3.35 19.07 10.12
N THR A 20 -2.64 17.94 10.07
CA THR A 20 -1.76 17.53 11.18
C THR A 20 -0.53 18.41 11.28
N GLY A 21 -0.09 19.02 10.17
CA GLY A 21 1.13 19.83 10.11
C GLY A 21 2.42 19.03 10.29
N LEU A 22 2.36 17.69 10.28
CA LEU A 22 3.51 16.81 10.55
C LEU A 22 4.45 16.65 9.35
N TYR A 23 3.96 16.86 8.12
CA TYR A 23 4.73 16.65 6.90
C TYR A 23 4.55 17.81 5.93
N ASP A 24 5.63 18.11 5.21
CA ASP A 24 5.61 19.02 4.07
C ASP A 24 5.06 18.34 2.82
N PHE A 25 4.58 19.17 1.90
CA PHE A 25 4.05 18.74 0.61
C PHE A 25 4.73 19.47 -0.53
N GLU A 26 5.10 18.71 -1.56
CA GLU A 26 5.37 19.25 -2.89
C GLU A 26 4.07 19.36 -3.70
N PRO A 27 4.08 20.10 -4.82
CA PRO A 27 3.02 20.01 -5.81
C PRO A 27 2.73 18.53 -6.14
N GLY A 28 1.45 18.19 -6.23
CA GLY A 28 1.01 16.83 -6.54
C GLY A 28 1.54 16.34 -7.89
N LEU A 29 1.50 15.02 -8.08
CA LEU A 29 1.94 14.40 -9.33
C LEU A 29 1.01 14.80 -10.48
N THR A 30 1.61 15.11 -11.62
CA THR A 30 0.91 15.38 -12.87
C THR A 30 0.49 14.09 -13.56
N ASP A 31 -0.49 14.15 -14.47
CA ASP A 31 -0.89 12.99 -15.28
C ASP A 31 0.26 12.38 -16.08
N ALA A 32 1.21 13.22 -16.54
CA ALA A 32 2.40 12.75 -17.24
C ALA A 32 3.36 11.99 -16.31
N GLU A 33 3.50 12.43 -15.05
CA GLU A 33 4.28 11.73 -14.04
C GLU A 33 3.63 10.39 -13.66
N PHE A 34 2.31 10.35 -13.45
CA PHE A 34 1.60 9.10 -13.24
C PHE A 34 1.78 8.12 -14.41
N ALA A 35 1.55 8.58 -15.65
CA ALA A 35 1.72 7.74 -16.83
C ALA A 35 3.17 7.26 -17.05
N ARG A 36 4.17 7.98 -16.50
CA ARG A 36 5.56 7.50 -16.45
C ARG A 36 5.70 6.39 -15.40
N ILE A 37 5.26 6.65 -14.16
CA ILE A 37 5.37 5.72 -13.03
C ILE A 37 4.63 4.41 -13.34
N GLU A 38 3.38 4.49 -13.75
CA GLU A 38 2.51 3.34 -14.03
C GLU A 38 3.13 2.43 -15.12
N ARG A 39 3.68 3.02 -16.16
CA ARG A 39 4.40 2.31 -17.22
C ARG A 39 5.75 1.75 -16.77
N GLU A 40 6.49 2.47 -15.94
CA GLU A 40 7.81 2.06 -15.46
C GLU A 40 7.73 0.86 -14.50
N TYR A 41 6.68 0.81 -13.68
CA TYR A 41 6.51 -0.20 -12.64
C TYR A 41 5.42 -1.23 -12.93
N GLY A 42 4.66 -1.08 -14.02
CA GLY A 42 3.73 -2.09 -14.52
C GLY A 42 2.44 -2.24 -13.71
N PHE A 43 1.95 -1.15 -13.12
CA PHE A 43 0.66 -1.13 -12.39
C PHE A 43 -0.06 0.20 -12.66
N GLU A 44 -1.36 0.26 -12.40
CA GLU A 44 -2.13 1.51 -12.36
C GLU A 44 -2.56 1.80 -10.94
N PHE A 45 -2.49 3.06 -10.50
CA PHE A 45 -2.93 3.42 -9.14
C PHE A 45 -4.44 3.22 -8.99
N ALA A 46 -4.87 2.86 -7.78
CA ALA A 46 -6.27 3.04 -7.38
C ALA A 46 -6.64 4.54 -7.43
N ASP A 47 -7.90 4.84 -7.73
CA ASP A 47 -8.37 6.20 -7.99
C ASP A 47 -8.18 7.13 -6.78
N ASP A 48 -8.37 6.62 -5.57
CA ASP A 48 -8.16 7.35 -4.31
C ASP A 48 -6.68 7.62 -4.02
N HIS A 49 -5.82 6.62 -4.23
CA HIS A 49 -4.38 6.80 -4.11
C HIS A 49 -3.84 7.79 -5.15
N ARG A 50 -4.30 7.70 -6.39
CA ARG A 50 -3.98 8.67 -7.46
C ARG A 50 -4.44 10.07 -7.07
N ALA A 51 -5.69 10.22 -6.63
CA ALA A 51 -6.24 11.51 -6.21
C ALA A 51 -5.47 12.12 -5.02
N PHE A 52 -5.07 11.30 -4.05
CA PHE A 52 -4.24 11.72 -2.92
C PHE A 52 -2.91 12.31 -3.40
N LEU A 53 -2.14 11.56 -4.20
CA LEU A 53 -0.82 12.00 -4.70
C LEU A 53 -0.92 13.16 -5.71
N ALA A 54 -2.04 13.29 -6.42
CA ALA A 54 -2.30 14.39 -7.36
C ALA A 54 -2.65 15.69 -6.64
N ALA A 55 -3.29 15.61 -5.48
CA ALA A 55 -3.71 16.77 -4.70
C ALA A 55 -2.56 17.37 -3.87
N GLY A 56 -1.60 16.55 -3.46
CA GLY A 56 -0.36 16.98 -2.83
C GLY A 56 0.56 15.78 -2.62
N LEU A 57 1.86 15.94 -2.90
CA LEU A 57 2.83 14.86 -2.73
C LEU A 57 3.53 14.99 -1.37
N PRO A 58 3.27 14.10 -0.38
CA PRO A 58 4.00 14.12 0.87
C PRO A 58 5.49 13.88 0.64
N VAL A 59 6.35 14.63 1.32
CA VAL A 59 7.81 14.45 1.21
C VAL A 59 8.42 13.95 2.52
N ASN A 60 9.52 13.21 2.39
CA ASN A 60 10.30 12.81 3.54
C ASN A 60 11.06 14.04 4.08
N VAL A 61 10.82 14.35 5.35
CA VAL A 61 11.59 15.34 6.12
C VAL A 61 12.72 14.64 6.89
N PRO A 62 13.80 15.34 7.30
CA PRO A 62 14.81 14.76 8.16
C PRO A 62 14.18 14.13 9.42
N PRO A 63 14.59 12.92 9.80
CA PRO A 63 13.95 12.24 10.91
C PRO A 63 14.20 12.94 12.23
N GLU A 64 13.14 13.12 13.01
CA GLU A 64 13.25 13.55 14.40
C GLU A 64 13.74 12.41 15.30
N GLU A 65 14.31 12.75 16.45
CA GLU A 65 14.80 11.77 17.42
C GLU A 65 13.63 10.89 17.91
N GLY A 66 13.75 9.58 17.68
CA GLY A 66 12.69 8.61 18.01
C GLY A 66 11.74 8.25 16.85
N GLN A 67 11.90 8.86 15.66
CA GLN A 67 11.12 8.46 14.49
C GLN A 67 11.47 7.02 14.06
N THR A 68 10.46 6.17 13.92
CA THR A 68 10.62 4.74 13.58
C THR A 68 11.21 4.52 12.19
N TRP A 69 10.85 5.38 11.22
CA TRP A 69 11.24 5.23 9.82
C TRP A 69 11.92 6.50 9.33
N ALA A 70 13.15 6.39 8.84
CA ALA A 70 13.91 7.56 8.38
C ALA A 70 13.39 8.20 7.10
N LYS A 71 12.73 7.42 6.24
CA LYS A 71 12.10 7.86 4.98
C LYS A 71 10.83 7.05 4.72
N PRO A 72 9.72 7.31 5.41
CA PRO A 72 8.54 6.47 5.27
C PRO A 72 7.81 6.66 3.92
N TRP A 73 7.79 7.86 3.35
CA TRP A 73 7.08 8.13 2.11
C TRP A 73 7.82 7.59 0.86
N PRO A 74 7.11 6.95 -0.09
CA PRO A 74 7.70 6.58 -1.38
C PRO A 74 7.99 7.84 -2.22
N GLU A 75 9.25 7.99 -2.66
CA GLU A 75 9.72 9.15 -3.43
C GLU A 75 9.37 8.99 -4.93
N TRP A 76 8.10 9.06 -5.31
CA TRP A 76 7.62 8.76 -6.68
C TRP A 76 8.20 9.64 -7.81
N ARG A 77 8.52 10.90 -7.51
CA ARG A 77 8.99 11.88 -8.50
C ARG A 77 10.47 11.70 -8.85
N SER A 78 11.32 11.58 -7.83
CA SER A 78 12.78 11.63 -7.95
C SER A 78 13.51 10.57 -7.13
N GLY A 79 12.78 9.57 -6.62
CA GLY A 79 13.35 8.51 -5.80
C GLY A 79 14.23 7.55 -6.60
N ASP A 80 15.08 6.83 -5.88
CA ASP A 80 15.89 5.75 -6.44
C ASP A 80 14.98 4.64 -7.00
N PRO A 81 15.03 4.33 -8.32
CA PRO A 81 14.20 3.29 -8.91
C PRO A 81 14.44 1.90 -8.31
N VAL A 82 15.62 1.61 -7.76
CA VAL A 82 15.90 0.35 -7.06
C VAL A 82 15.11 0.31 -5.75
N LYS A 83 15.14 1.39 -4.97
CA LYS A 83 14.40 1.50 -3.70
C LYS A 83 12.89 1.45 -3.89
N LEU A 84 12.37 2.06 -4.95
CA LEU A 84 10.93 1.96 -5.27
C LEU A 84 10.53 0.54 -5.67
N ARG A 85 11.35 -0.17 -6.45
CA ARG A 85 11.13 -1.59 -6.76
C ARG A 85 11.18 -2.47 -5.51
N GLU A 86 12.13 -2.23 -4.62
CA GLU A 86 12.21 -2.95 -3.33
C GLU A 86 10.91 -2.78 -2.53
N ARG A 87 10.37 -1.56 -2.44
CA ARG A 87 9.09 -1.30 -1.76
C ARG A 87 7.91 -1.99 -2.44
N LEU A 88 7.81 -1.91 -3.76
CA LEU A 88 6.73 -2.56 -4.52
C LEU A 88 6.79 -4.09 -4.39
N ASN A 89 7.99 -4.66 -4.31
CA ASN A 89 8.18 -6.10 -4.18
C ASN A 89 8.06 -6.62 -2.74
N TRP A 90 8.13 -5.73 -1.73
CA TRP A 90 8.11 -6.10 -0.32
C TRP A 90 6.94 -7.03 0.08
N PRO A 91 5.68 -6.75 -0.32
CA PRO A 91 4.56 -7.66 -0.06
C PRO A 91 4.78 -9.08 -0.59
N VAL A 92 5.20 -9.20 -1.85
CA VAL A 92 5.40 -10.47 -2.53
C VAL A 92 6.59 -11.23 -1.93
N GLU A 93 7.71 -10.55 -1.71
CA GLU A 93 8.90 -11.16 -1.12
C GLU A 93 8.64 -11.59 0.34
N GLY A 94 7.79 -10.89 1.09
CA GLY A 94 7.35 -11.29 2.43
C GLY A 94 6.56 -12.60 2.44
N VAL A 95 5.66 -12.80 1.47
CA VAL A 95 4.93 -14.05 1.29
C VAL A 95 5.87 -15.18 0.89
N LEU A 96 6.74 -14.94 -0.10
CA LEU A 96 7.69 -15.93 -0.60
C LEU A 96 8.69 -16.37 0.48
N PHE A 97 9.17 -15.43 1.28
CA PHE A 97 9.98 -15.72 2.45
C PHE A 97 9.26 -16.69 3.40
N SER A 98 7.97 -16.49 3.62
CA SER A 98 7.16 -17.35 4.48
C SER A 98 6.88 -18.71 3.86
N VAL A 99 6.72 -18.79 2.53
CA VAL A 99 6.65 -20.07 1.79
C VAL A 99 7.93 -20.87 2.03
N GLU A 100 9.09 -20.23 1.92
CA GLU A 100 10.40 -20.87 2.07
C GLU A 100 10.69 -21.28 3.52
N HIS A 101 10.50 -20.37 4.48
CA HIS A 101 11.03 -20.53 5.84
C HIS A 101 9.96 -20.86 6.90
N ASN A 102 8.69 -20.49 6.68
CA ASN A 102 7.65 -20.54 7.71
C ASN A 102 6.54 -21.56 7.42
N ARG A 103 6.77 -22.49 6.49
CA ARG A 103 5.80 -23.51 6.02
C ARG A 103 4.47 -22.92 5.53
N PHE A 104 4.42 -21.62 5.24
CA PHE A 104 3.23 -20.98 4.72
C PHE A 104 2.87 -21.58 3.35
N TRP A 105 1.59 -21.85 3.15
CA TRP A 105 1.05 -22.23 1.86
C TRP A 105 -0.41 -21.83 1.80
N TYR A 106 -0.79 -21.05 0.79
CA TYR A 106 -2.17 -20.62 0.64
C TYR A 106 -3.00 -21.77 0.03
N GLU A 107 -4.09 -22.14 0.70
CA GLU A 107 -4.88 -23.33 0.36
C GLU A 107 -5.39 -23.31 -1.09
N ALA A 108 -5.77 -22.13 -1.60
CA ALA A 108 -6.28 -22.02 -2.97
C ALA A 108 -5.21 -22.23 -4.06
N TRP A 109 -3.93 -22.32 -3.70
CA TRP A 109 -2.85 -22.74 -4.63
C TRP A 109 -2.80 -24.26 -4.84
N GLY A 110 -3.61 -25.04 -4.11
CA GLY A 110 -3.67 -26.49 -4.21
C GLY A 110 -2.62 -27.19 -3.35
N GLU A 111 -2.19 -28.39 -3.76
CA GLU A 111 -1.19 -29.16 -3.01
C GLU A 111 0.19 -28.52 -3.12
N ARG A 112 0.85 -28.34 -1.97
CA ARG A 112 2.21 -27.79 -1.92
C ARG A 112 3.21 -28.80 -2.53
N PRO A 113 4.02 -28.39 -3.52
CA PRO A 113 5.13 -29.21 -4.00
C PRO A 113 6.10 -29.59 -2.88
N ALA A 114 6.61 -30.83 -2.92
CA ALA A 114 7.56 -31.32 -1.93
C ALA A 114 8.95 -30.67 -2.05
N ASP A 115 9.35 -30.33 -3.28
CA ASP A 115 10.57 -29.57 -3.54
C ASP A 115 10.33 -28.07 -3.30
N TYR A 116 11.27 -27.42 -2.61
CA TYR A 116 11.13 -26.02 -2.21
C TYR A 116 11.28 -25.04 -3.39
N VAL A 117 12.09 -25.38 -4.39
CA VAL A 117 12.27 -24.57 -5.61
C VAL A 117 10.97 -24.59 -6.40
N ASP A 118 10.35 -25.76 -6.54
CA ASP A 118 9.05 -25.90 -7.20
C ASP A 118 7.92 -25.19 -6.42
N ALA A 119 7.93 -25.26 -5.09
CA ALA A 119 6.97 -24.55 -4.25
C ALA A 119 7.09 -23.02 -4.41
N LEU A 120 8.32 -22.49 -4.42
CA LEU A 120 8.56 -21.06 -4.64
C LEU A 120 8.19 -20.62 -6.06
N ALA A 121 8.52 -21.42 -7.07
CA ALA A 121 8.13 -21.15 -8.45
C ALA A 121 6.60 -21.09 -8.60
N THR A 122 5.89 -22.03 -7.98
CA THR A 122 4.42 -22.08 -7.97
C THR A 122 3.82 -20.87 -7.25
N ALA A 123 4.35 -20.52 -6.08
CA ALA A 123 3.91 -19.33 -5.34
C ALA A 123 4.11 -18.04 -6.16
N ARG A 124 5.27 -17.89 -6.84
CA ARG A 124 5.53 -16.73 -7.72
C ARG A 124 4.53 -16.63 -8.86
N LEU A 125 4.15 -17.76 -9.47
CA LEU A 125 3.14 -17.78 -10.53
C LEU A 125 1.78 -17.28 -10.03
N HIS A 126 1.31 -17.77 -8.89
CA HIS A 126 0.04 -17.32 -8.34
C HIS A 126 0.08 -15.86 -7.87
N LEU A 127 1.18 -15.42 -7.25
CA LEU A 127 1.34 -14.04 -6.80
C LEU A 127 1.40 -13.03 -7.95
N ALA A 128 1.80 -13.47 -9.16
CA ALA A 128 1.78 -12.61 -10.35
C ALA A 128 0.37 -12.23 -10.81
N ASP A 129 -0.65 -13.02 -10.45
CA ASP A 129 -2.06 -12.74 -10.74
C ASP A 129 -2.75 -11.88 -9.65
N VAL A 130 -2.07 -11.63 -8.53
CA VAL A 130 -2.60 -10.80 -7.44
C VAL A 130 -2.32 -9.33 -7.74
N PRO A 131 -3.30 -8.41 -7.59
CA PRO A 131 -3.06 -6.98 -7.73
C PRO A 131 -1.86 -6.51 -6.91
N VAL A 132 -0.98 -5.75 -7.56
CA VAL A 132 0.21 -5.14 -6.93
C VAL A 132 -0.24 -4.29 -5.74
N LEU A 133 0.45 -4.44 -4.62
CA LEU A 133 0.26 -3.57 -3.46
C LEU A 133 1.21 -2.39 -3.58
N VAL A 134 0.64 -1.20 -3.73
CA VAL A 134 1.34 0.06 -3.97
C VAL A 134 1.62 0.73 -2.62
N PRO A 135 2.88 1.10 -2.32
CA PRO A 135 3.23 1.67 -1.03
C PRO A 135 2.59 3.05 -0.85
N VAL A 136 2.05 3.28 0.35
CA VAL A 136 1.51 4.56 0.81
C VAL A 136 2.51 5.21 1.77
N TYR A 137 2.86 4.51 2.86
CA TYR A 137 3.73 5.01 3.93
C TYR A 137 4.40 3.84 4.64
N ALA A 138 5.74 3.85 4.76
CA ALA A 138 6.51 2.75 5.35
C ALA A 138 6.07 1.37 4.80
N HIS A 139 5.58 0.48 5.66
CA HIS A 139 5.01 -0.84 5.32
C HIS A 139 3.48 -0.85 5.14
N ARG A 140 2.89 0.30 4.80
CA ARG A 140 1.45 0.47 4.51
C ARG A 140 1.21 0.49 3.02
N TYR A 141 0.23 -0.27 2.56
CA TYR A 141 -0.02 -0.50 1.14
C TYR A 141 -1.50 -0.41 0.79
N LEU A 142 -1.77 -0.05 -0.47
CA LEU A 142 -3.09 -0.12 -1.10
C LEU A 142 -3.03 -1.01 -2.36
N PRO A 143 -4.08 -1.78 -2.67
CA PRO A 143 -4.22 -2.45 -3.96
C PRO A 143 -4.14 -1.48 -5.14
N ALA A 144 -3.38 -1.84 -6.16
CA ALA A 144 -3.41 -1.24 -7.48
C ALA A 144 -4.74 -1.53 -8.20
N GLY A 145 -5.08 -0.69 -9.18
CA GLY A 145 -6.18 -0.93 -10.11
C GLY A 145 -6.96 0.34 -10.44
N GLN A 146 -6.85 0.83 -11.67
CA GLN A 146 -7.62 1.97 -12.13
C GLN A 146 -9.14 1.70 -12.03
N GLY A 147 -9.91 2.70 -11.62
CA GLY A 147 -11.35 2.58 -11.44
C GLY A 147 -11.76 1.89 -10.14
N SER A 148 -10.80 1.58 -9.27
CA SER A 148 -11.05 1.06 -7.91
C SER A 148 -10.69 2.10 -6.86
N SER A 149 -11.36 2.08 -5.71
CA SER A 149 -11.13 2.97 -4.57
C SER A 149 -11.78 2.41 -3.32
N GLY A 150 -11.48 2.98 -2.15
CA GLY A 150 -12.08 2.56 -0.88
C GLY A 150 -11.56 1.21 -0.39
N HIS A 151 -10.34 0.86 -0.79
CA HIS A 151 -9.66 -0.32 -0.26
C HIS A 151 -9.13 0.01 1.13
N PRO A 152 -9.14 -0.96 2.07
CA PRO A 152 -8.47 -0.77 3.33
C PRO A 152 -6.96 -0.65 3.12
N VAL A 153 -6.33 0.19 3.94
CA VAL A 153 -4.87 0.28 3.96
C VAL A 153 -4.32 -0.89 4.77
N LEU A 154 -3.48 -1.69 4.13
CA LEU A 154 -2.89 -2.89 4.74
C LEU A 154 -1.51 -2.57 5.29
N SER A 155 -1.26 -2.99 6.52
CA SER A 155 0.07 -3.05 7.11
C SER A 155 0.66 -4.43 6.87
N MET A 156 1.87 -4.51 6.32
CA MET A 156 2.44 -5.79 5.91
C MET A 156 3.83 -6.07 6.48
N TRP A 157 3.93 -7.16 7.24
CA TRP A 157 5.19 -7.72 7.71
C TRP A 157 5.27 -9.22 7.40
N GLY A 158 5.75 -9.56 6.21
CA GLY A 158 5.69 -10.95 5.74
C GLY A 158 4.24 -11.37 5.45
N THR A 159 3.79 -12.45 6.06
CA THR A 159 2.37 -12.88 6.05
C THR A 159 1.59 -12.41 7.27
N ASP A 160 2.20 -11.63 8.18
CA ASP A 160 1.49 -10.93 9.24
C ASP A 160 0.93 -9.63 8.66
N ILE A 161 -0.37 -9.66 8.34
CA ILE A 161 -1.08 -8.57 7.65
C ILE A 161 -2.22 -8.13 8.56
N ILE A 162 -2.30 -6.82 8.79
CA ILE A 162 -3.43 -6.22 9.51
C ILE A 162 -3.98 -5.06 8.69
N CYS A 163 -5.28 -4.82 8.84
CA CYS A 163 -5.88 -3.58 8.36
C CYS A 163 -5.50 -2.44 9.30
N TYR A 164 -5.14 -1.29 8.72
CA TYR A 164 -4.74 -0.09 9.46
C TYR A 164 -5.63 1.13 9.13
N GLY A 165 -6.61 0.93 8.26
CA GLY A 165 -7.67 1.89 7.96
C GLY A 165 -8.71 1.27 7.04
N LEU A 166 -9.97 1.68 7.16
CA LEU A 166 -11.09 1.22 6.31
C LEU A 166 -10.92 1.68 4.85
N ASP A 167 -10.37 2.88 4.68
CA ASP A 167 -9.97 3.48 3.42
C ASP A 167 -8.75 4.38 3.65
N LEU A 168 -8.27 5.06 2.60
CA LEU A 168 -7.11 5.94 2.70
C LEU A 168 -7.34 7.12 3.65
N ALA A 169 -8.55 7.68 3.74
CA ALA A 169 -8.84 8.82 4.61
C ALA A 169 -8.93 8.41 6.09
N ASP A 170 -9.57 7.27 6.38
CA ASP A 170 -9.57 6.67 7.72
C ASP A 170 -8.14 6.32 8.15
N TYR A 171 -7.35 5.69 7.28
CA TYR A 171 -5.94 5.41 7.56
C TYR A 171 -5.15 6.65 8.00
N ILE A 172 -5.28 7.76 7.27
CA ILE A 172 -4.57 9.00 7.64
C ILE A 172 -5.01 9.48 9.03
N HIS A 173 -6.29 9.38 9.37
CA HIS A 173 -6.78 9.72 10.70
C HIS A 173 -6.19 8.78 11.77
N GLN A 174 -6.20 7.47 11.54
CA GLN A 174 -5.69 6.48 12.50
C GLN A 174 -4.17 6.60 12.74
N GLU A 175 -3.40 6.91 11.70
CA GLU A 175 -1.94 6.96 11.77
C GLU A 175 -1.40 8.32 12.26
N PHE A 176 -2.03 9.44 11.89
CA PHE A 176 -1.45 10.77 12.06
C PHE A 176 -2.25 11.75 12.92
N ASP A 177 -3.49 11.43 13.31
CA ASP A 177 -4.28 12.31 14.16
C ASP A 177 -4.00 12.04 15.65
N GLU A 178 -3.54 13.06 16.38
CA GLU A 178 -3.33 12.96 17.84
C GLU A 178 -4.65 12.76 18.60
N ALA A 179 -5.78 13.17 18.01
CA ALA A 179 -7.11 12.98 18.58
C ALA A 179 -7.71 11.60 18.25
N ARG A 180 -6.93 10.65 17.70
CA ARG A 180 -7.41 9.30 17.41
C ARG A 180 -8.02 8.66 18.67
N GLY A 181 -9.27 8.25 18.55
CA GLY A 181 -9.96 7.45 19.57
C GLY A 181 -9.71 5.96 19.35
N ASP A 182 -10.15 5.13 20.31
CA ASP A 182 -10.29 3.71 20.06
C ASP A 182 -11.33 3.50 18.94
N VAL A 183 -11.02 2.59 18.01
CA VAL A 183 -11.99 2.15 17.00
C VAL A 183 -13.14 1.42 17.71
N ASP A 184 -14.38 1.75 17.36
CA ASP A 184 -15.55 1.08 17.92
C ASP A 184 -15.92 -0.19 17.14
N GLU A 185 -16.96 -0.90 17.58
CA GLU A 185 -17.42 -2.15 16.96
C GLU A 185 -17.88 -1.99 15.50
N SER A 186 -18.08 -0.76 15.00
CA SER A 186 -18.44 -0.49 13.61
C SER A 186 -17.24 -0.42 12.66
N TRP A 187 -16.02 -0.42 13.19
CA TRP A 187 -14.79 -0.47 12.41
C TRP A 187 -14.54 -1.89 11.89
N GLU A 188 -15.16 -2.21 10.75
CA GLU A 188 -15.05 -3.52 10.08
C GLU A 188 -14.30 -3.40 8.73
N PRO A 189 -12.95 -3.42 8.73
CA PRO A 189 -12.20 -3.38 7.48
C PRO A 189 -12.42 -4.66 6.67
N ARG A 190 -12.63 -4.50 5.36
CA ARG A 190 -12.83 -5.62 4.44
C ARG A 190 -11.88 -5.50 3.27
N ALA A 191 -10.78 -6.25 3.32
CA ALA A 191 -9.87 -6.33 2.19
C ALA A 191 -10.62 -6.83 0.95
N THR A 192 -10.44 -6.08 -0.13
CA THR A 192 -11.18 -6.23 -1.39
C THR A 192 -10.52 -7.26 -2.31
N VAL A 193 -9.21 -7.45 -2.17
CA VAL A 193 -8.43 -8.45 -2.90
C VAL A 193 -8.45 -9.76 -2.13
N SER A 194 -9.06 -10.80 -2.72
CA SER A 194 -9.28 -12.10 -2.05
C SER A 194 -8.03 -12.67 -1.39
N PHE A 195 -6.90 -12.70 -2.10
CA PHE A 195 -5.65 -13.25 -1.56
C PHE A 195 -5.21 -12.55 -0.27
N TRP A 196 -5.17 -11.22 -0.27
CA TRP A 196 -4.77 -10.43 0.89
C TRP A 196 -5.81 -10.47 2.01
N ARG A 197 -7.10 -10.56 1.67
CA ARG A 197 -8.18 -10.70 2.63
C ARG A 197 -8.09 -11.99 3.41
N ASP A 198 -7.77 -13.09 2.75
CA ASP A 198 -7.73 -14.41 3.37
C ASP A 198 -6.47 -14.59 4.26
N LEU A 199 -5.59 -13.58 4.31
CA LEU A 199 -4.41 -13.49 5.18
C LEU A 199 -4.61 -12.57 6.40
N LEU A 200 -5.77 -11.92 6.52
CA LEU A 200 -6.15 -11.07 7.67
C LEU A 200 -6.66 -11.87 8.87
#